data_AF-A0A1D2M1Y4-F1
#
_entry.id   AF-A0A1D2M1Y4-F1
#
_cell.length_a   1.000
_cell.length_b   1.000
_cell.length_c   1.000
_cell.angle_alpha   90.00
_cell.angle_beta   90.00
_cell.angle_gamma   90.00
#
_symmetry.space_group_name_H-M   'P 1'
#
loop_
_entity.id
_entity.type
_entity.pdbx_description
1 polymer ?
#
loop_
_entity_poly.entity_id
_entity_poly.type
_entity_poly.pdbx_seq_one_letter_code
_entity_poly.pdbx_strand_id
1 'polypeptide(L)'
;MARTKQTARKSTGGKAPRKQLATKAARKSAPATGGVKKPIVTVPAVALREIRRYQKSTELLIRKLPFQRLVHTNLCAIHAKRVTIMPKDIQWQEYP
;
A
#
# COMPACT_ATOMS: atom_id res chain seq x y z
N MET A 1 -50.61 -13.92 -67.22
CA MET A 1 -49.21 -13.49 -67.03
C MET A 1 -49.20 -12.12 -66.37
N ALA A 2 -48.59 -11.95 -65.20
CA ALA A 2 -47.96 -10.69 -64.81
C ALA A 2 -46.99 -10.97 -63.64
N ARG A 3 -45.70 -10.96 -64.00
CA ARG A 3 -44.52 -11.26 -63.20
C ARG A 3 -44.35 -10.23 -62.07
N THR A 4 -44.37 -10.67 -60.81
CA THR A 4 -43.91 -9.84 -59.68
C THR A 4 -42.42 -9.60 -59.81
N LYS A 5 -42.02 -8.35 -60.06
CA LYS A 5 -40.60 -7.94 -60.07
C LYS A 5 -40.09 -7.87 -58.63
N GLN A 6 -39.15 -8.76 -58.29
CA GLN A 6 -38.30 -8.62 -57.12
C GLN A 6 -37.46 -7.34 -57.26
N THR A 7 -37.60 -6.41 -56.32
CA THR A 7 -36.73 -5.22 -56.20
C THR A 7 -35.83 -5.35 -54.96
N ALA A 8 -34.68 -4.69 -55.04
CA ALA A 8 -33.44 -5.03 -54.36
C ALA A 8 -33.44 -4.99 -52.81
N ARG A 9 -32.53 -5.78 -52.24
CA ARG A 9 -32.20 -5.96 -50.82
C ARG A 9 -31.69 -4.66 -50.15
N LYS A 10 -31.95 -4.54 -48.84
CA LYS A 10 -31.32 -3.56 -47.94
C LYS A 10 -29.82 -3.83 -47.84
N SER A 11 -28.97 -2.89 -48.25
CA SER A 11 -27.54 -2.88 -47.92
C SER A 11 -27.32 -2.04 -46.66
N THR A 12 -27.39 -2.66 -45.49
CA THR A 12 -26.77 -2.06 -44.31
C THR A 12 -25.27 -2.30 -44.41
N GLY A 13 -24.53 -1.25 -44.78
CA GLY A 13 -23.08 -1.21 -44.79
C GLY A 13 -22.49 -1.70 -43.48
N GLY A 14 -21.40 -2.46 -43.59
CA GLY A 14 -20.74 -3.12 -42.47
C GLY A 14 -20.38 -2.15 -41.34
N LYS A 15 -20.73 -2.54 -40.11
CA LYS A 15 -20.23 -1.86 -38.91
C LYS A 15 -18.85 -2.44 -38.61
N ALA A 16 -17.80 -1.69 -38.90
CA ALA A 16 -16.45 -2.06 -38.47
C ALA A 16 -16.40 -2.20 -36.94
N PRO A 17 -15.67 -3.17 -36.37
CA PRO A 17 -15.52 -3.28 -34.93
C PRO A 17 -14.66 -2.11 -34.44
N ARG A 18 -15.32 -1.05 -33.96
CA ARG A 18 -14.62 0.12 -33.44
C ARG A 18 -14.16 -0.14 -32.01
N LYS A 19 -12.83 -0.23 -31.87
CA LYS A 19 -11.98 0.15 -30.72
C LYS A 19 -12.48 -0.26 -29.32
N GLN A 20 -11.75 -1.20 -28.67
CA GLN A 20 -11.79 -1.35 -27.22
C GLN A 20 -11.50 0.01 -26.57
N LEU A 21 -12.50 0.54 -25.87
CA LEU A 21 -12.33 1.64 -24.93
C LEU A 21 -12.43 1.03 -23.54
N ALA A 22 -11.37 1.21 -22.76
CA ALA A 22 -11.27 0.70 -21.40
C ALA A 22 -12.53 1.00 -20.60
N THR A 23 -13.09 -0.03 -19.95
CA THR A 23 -14.14 0.14 -18.96
C THR A 23 -13.54 0.88 -17.77
N LYS A 24 -13.78 2.19 -17.72
CA LYS A 24 -13.52 3.02 -16.55
C LYS A 24 -14.38 2.45 -15.42
N ALA A 25 -13.79 1.64 -14.53
CA ALA A 25 -14.46 1.19 -13.33
C ALA A 25 -14.84 2.43 -12.52
N ALA A 26 -16.13 2.79 -12.55
CA ALA A 26 -16.65 3.87 -11.74
C ALA A 26 -16.49 3.46 -10.27
N ARG A 27 -15.47 4.00 -9.59
CA ARG A 27 -15.41 3.94 -8.14
C ARG A 27 -16.66 4.64 -7.64
N LYS A 28 -17.49 3.96 -6.86
CA LYS A 28 -18.61 4.58 -6.13
C LYS A 28 -18.02 5.60 -5.15
N SER A 29 -17.84 6.83 -5.59
CA SER A 29 -17.62 7.97 -4.70
C SER A 29 -18.96 8.37 -4.09
N ALA A 30 -18.96 8.67 -2.80
CA ALA A 30 -20.13 9.18 -2.08
C ALA A 30 -20.73 10.42 -2.80
N PRO A 31 -22.06 10.65 -2.68
CA PRO A 31 -22.72 11.79 -3.31
C PRO A 31 -22.06 13.13 -2.89
N ALA A 32 -21.94 14.07 -3.84
CA ALA A 32 -21.26 15.36 -3.66
C ALA A 32 -22.01 16.35 -2.74
N THR A 33 -23.17 15.96 -2.23
CA THR A 33 -24.03 16.74 -1.33
C THR A 33 -24.23 15.98 -0.02
N GLY A 34 -23.20 16.00 0.81
CA GLY A 34 -23.22 15.40 2.14
C GLY A 34 -21.81 15.26 2.64
N GLY A 35 -21.43 16.04 3.65
CA GLY A 35 -20.09 15.97 4.23
C GLY A 35 -19.73 14.52 4.56
N VAL A 36 -18.65 14.02 3.98
CA VAL A 36 -18.13 12.69 4.28
C VAL A 36 -17.75 12.69 5.75
N LYS A 37 -18.61 12.12 6.61
CA LYS A 37 -18.26 11.91 8.02
C LYS A 37 -17.01 11.05 8.04
N LYS A 38 -15.90 11.64 8.47
CA LYS A 38 -14.65 10.89 8.69
C LYS A 38 -15.01 9.73 9.63
N PRO A 39 -14.66 8.48 9.32
CA PRO A 39 -14.84 7.40 10.25
C PRO A 39 -14.06 7.75 11.52
N ILE A 40 -14.78 8.04 12.61
CA ILE A 40 -14.18 8.35 13.91
C ILE A 40 -13.73 7.01 14.49
N VAL A 41 -12.46 6.69 14.33
CA VAL A 41 -11.88 5.51 14.99
C VAL A 41 -11.50 5.92 16.41
N THR A 42 -12.20 5.36 17.40
CA THR A 42 -11.87 5.57 18.80
C THR A 42 -10.54 4.91 19.13
N VAL A 43 -9.64 5.60 19.83
CA VAL A 43 -8.34 5.10 20.31
C VAL A 43 -8.39 3.68 20.90
N PRO A 44 -9.34 3.30 21.77
CA PRO A 44 -9.42 1.93 22.30
C PRO A 44 -9.62 0.86 21.20
N ALA A 45 -10.34 1.19 20.12
CA ALA A 45 -10.52 0.27 18.99
C ALA A 45 -9.23 0.06 18.18
N VAL A 46 -8.35 1.07 18.10
CA VAL A 46 -7.03 0.93 17.46
C VAL A 46 -6.12 0.04 18.30
N ALA A 47 -6.06 0.30 19.61
CA ALA A 47 -5.22 -0.47 20.54
C ALA A 47 -5.58 -1.97 20.54
N LEU A 48 -6.86 -2.31 20.61
CA LEU A 48 -7.29 -3.71 20.55
C LEU A 48 -6.95 -4.39 19.21
N ARG A 49 -6.99 -3.64 18.10
CA ARG A 49 -6.58 -4.15 16.78
C ARG A 49 -5.08 -4.40 16.73
N GLU A 50 -4.27 -3.52 17.30
CA GLU A 50 -2.80 -3.67 17.36
C GLU A 50 -2.39 -4.85 18.23
N ILE A 51 -3.00 -5.02 19.41
CA ILE A 51 -2.75 -6.18 20.29
C ILE A 51 -3.02 -7.48 19.55
N ARG A 52 -4.19 -7.60 18.88
CA ARG A 52 -4.54 -8.79 18.10
C ARG A 52 -3.58 -9.04 16.94
N ARG A 53 -3.07 -7.99 16.30
CA ARG A 53 -2.08 -8.11 15.21
C ARG A 53 -0.75 -8.65 15.74
N TYR A 54 -0.18 -8.04 16.79
CA TYR A 54 1.14 -8.39 17.31
C TYR A 54 1.16 -9.74 18.06
N GLN A 55 0.03 -10.17 18.62
CA GLN A 55 -0.07 -11.53 19.18
C GLN A 55 -0.14 -12.63 18.10
N LYS A 56 -0.57 -12.28 16.88
CA LYS A 56 -0.66 -13.22 15.75
C LYS A 56 0.64 -13.32 14.95
N SER A 57 1.42 -12.23 14.87
CA SER A 57 2.71 -12.21 14.18
C SER A 57 3.87 -12.39 15.15
N THR A 58 5.04 -12.71 14.62
CA THR A 58 6.30 -12.83 15.38
C THR A 58 7.37 -11.89 14.82
N GLU A 59 6.95 -10.80 14.17
CA GLU A 59 7.86 -9.79 13.63
C GLU A 59 8.52 -8.98 14.75
N LEU A 60 9.74 -8.50 14.51
CA LEU A 60 10.44 -7.67 15.48
C LEU A 60 9.69 -6.34 15.66
N LEU A 61 9.44 -5.98 16.92
CA LEU A 61 8.78 -4.71 17.28
C LEU A 61 9.73 -3.51 17.13
N ILE A 62 11.04 -3.75 17.20
CA ILE A 62 12.10 -2.74 17.05
C ILE A 62 12.79 -2.94 15.70
N ARG A 63 13.11 -1.84 15.01
CA ARG A 63 13.80 -1.89 13.71
C ARG A 63 15.22 -2.48 13.86
N LYS A 64 15.63 -3.30 12.88
CA LYS A 64 16.92 -4.01 12.89
C LYS A 64 18.13 -3.09 12.94
N LEU A 65 18.22 -2.09 12.07
CA LEU A 65 19.40 -1.22 11.94
C LEU A 65 19.72 -0.40 13.22
N PRO A 66 18.78 0.33 13.85
CA PRO A 66 19.09 1.05 15.09
C PRO A 66 19.44 0.10 16.24
N PHE A 67 18.82 -1.08 16.30
CA PHE A 67 19.16 -2.10 17.30
C PHE A 67 20.57 -2.66 17.08
N GLN A 68 20.94 -2.95 15.83
CA GLN A 68 22.29 -3.40 15.45
C GLN A 68 23.35 -2.35 15.82
N ARG A 69 23.07 -1.08 15.54
CA ARG A 69 23.94 0.04 15.94
C ARG A 69 24.17 0.05 17.45
N LEU A 70 23.10 -0.04 18.24
CA LEU A 70 23.19 -0.10 19.70
C LEU A 70 23.99 -1.31 20.19
N VAL A 71 23.79 -2.49 19.61
CA VAL A 71 24.57 -3.68 19.98
C VAL A 71 26.06 -3.45 19.69
N HIS A 72 26.39 -2.91 18.51
CA HIS A 72 27.76 -2.65 18.12
C HIS A 72 28.45 -1.58 18.99
N THR A 73 27.75 -0.48 19.35
CA THR A 73 28.34 0.52 20.27
C THR A 73 28.67 -0.07 21.64
N ASN A 74 27.80 -0.93 22.19
CA ASN A 74 28.06 -1.64 23.45
C ASN A 74 29.25 -2.60 23.31
N LEU A 75 29.35 -3.35 22.21
CA LEU A 75 30.50 -4.22 21.94
C LEU A 75 31.82 -3.45 21.89
N CYS A 76 31.86 -2.27 21.25
CA CYS A 76 33.04 -1.41 21.22
C CYS A 76 33.47 -0.95 22.63
N ALA A 77 32.50 -0.57 23.48
CA ALA A 77 32.77 -0.18 24.86
C ALA A 77 33.35 -1.37 25.68
N ILE A 78 32.75 -2.55 25.55
CA ILE A 78 33.19 -3.78 26.22
C ILE A 78 34.58 -4.21 25.74
N HIS A 79 34.86 -4.13 24.44
CA HIS A 79 36.19 -4.42 23.87
C HIS A 79 37.27 -3.53 24.51
N ALA A 80 36.94 -2.26 24.78
CA ALA A 80 37.79 -1.33 25.50
C ALA A 80 37.75 -1.50 27.03
N LYS A 81 37.15 -2.58 27.55
CA LYS A 81 36.98 -2.89 28.99
C LYS A 81 36.25 -1.79 29.76
N ARG A 82 35.31 -1.10 29.10
CA ARG A 82 34.48 -0.03 29.70
C ARG A 82 33.01 -0.45 29.75
N VAL A 83 32.32 0.02 30.80
CA VAL A 83 30.86 -0.09 30.93
C VAL A 83 30.15 1.14 30.36
N THR A 84 30.82 2.30 30.38
CA THR A 84 30.28 3.57 29.88
C THR A 84 30.57 3.75 28.39
N ILE A 85 29.51 3.99 27.61
CA ILE A 85 29.60 4.35 26.19
C ILE A 85 30.18 5.77 26.07
N MET A 86 31.16 5.94 25.19
CA MET A 86 31.79 7.23 24.88
C MET A 86 31.57 7.61 23.40
N PRO A 87 31.71 8.89 23.01
CA PRO A 87 31.52 9.32 21.62
C PRO A 87 32.34 8.51 20.60
N LYS A 88 33.55 8.10 20.95
CA LYS A 88 34.42 7.24 20.12
C LYS A 88 33.85 5.86 19.78
N ASP A 89 32.90 5.36 20.57
CA ASP A 89 32.24 4.07 20.34
C ASP A 89 31.14 4.19 19.26
N ILE A 90 30.68 5.41 18.99
CA ILE A 90 29.61 5.74 18.03
C ILE A 90 30.20 6.14 16.68
N GLN A 91 31.36 6.81 16.68
CA GLN A 91 32.02 7.37 15.50
C GLN A 91 32.33 6.36 14.38
N TRP A 92 32.56 5.09 14.71
CA TRP A 92 32.83 4.03 13.72
C TRP A 92 31.60 3.59 12.92
N GLN A 93 30.42 4.15 13.17
CA GLN A 93 29.16 3.75 12.53
C GLN A 93 28.64 4.74 11.47
N GLU A 94 29.32 5.87 11.27
CA GLU A 94 28.91 6.91 10.31
C GLU A 94 29.44 6.72 8.89
N TYR A 95 30.36 5.78 8.66
CA TYR A 95 30.83 5.48 7.31
C TYR A 95 29.94 4.40 6.66
N PRO A 96 29.44 4.63 5.43
CA PRO A 96 28.64 3.66 4.68
C PRO A 96 29.41 2.39 4.33
#